data_AF-A0A959UPN8-F1
#
_entry.id   AF-A0A959UPN8-F1
#
_cell.length_a   1.000
_cell.length_b   1.000
_cell.length_c   1.000
_cell.angle_alpha   90.00
_cell.angle_beta   90.00
_cell.angle_gamma   90.00
#
_symmetry.space_group_name_H-M   'P 1'
#
loop_
_entity.id
_entity.type
_entity.pdbx_description
1 polymer ?
#
loop_
_entity_poly.entity_id
_entity_poly.type
_entity_poly.pdbx_seq_one_letter_code
_entity_poly.pdbx_strand_id
1 'polypeptide(L)'
;PVYHTNVVMSLGERFALICLEALPYPVDREDVYLELERTGREIIEIGLDQMHRYLGNLLELKALGKDDRFLFLSDAAYLSLRPEQRQRLQQHGQLVPVPVPTIEAVGGGSVRCMLAENFLEPLSE
;
A
#
# COMPACT_ATOMS: atom_id res chain seq x y z
N PRO A 1 3.86 16.22 2.83
CA PRO A 1 2.80 16.68 1.89
C PRO A 1 2.31 15.48 1.09
N VAL A 2 1.04 15.44 0.70
CA VAL A 2 0.48 14.40 -0.17
C VAL A 2 0.58 14.88 -1.61
N TYR A 3 1.35 14.15 -2.43
CA TYR A 3 1.59 14.50 -3.84
C TYR A 3 1.14 13.39 -4.80
N HIS A 4 0.92 12.16 -4.32
CA HIS A 4 0.37 11.05 -5.10
C HIS A 4 -0.60 10.22 -4.24
N THR A 5 -1.64 9.66 -4.86
CA THR A 5 -2.58 8.77 -4.17
C THR A 5 -1.92 7.49 -3.67
N ASN A 6 -0.81 7.05 -4.29
CA ASN A 6 -0.03 5.89 -3.88
C ASN A 6 0.79 6.10 -2.59
N VAL A 7 0.75 7.27 -1.96
CA VAL A 7 1.22 7.45 -0.58
C VAL A 7 0.07 7.44 0.42
N VAL A 8 -1.16 7.70 -0.04
CA VAL A 8 -2.39 7.72 0.77
C VAL A 8 -2.97 6.32 0.92
N MET A 9 -2.94 5.52 -0.15
CA MET A 9 -3.58 4.21 -0.19
C MET A 9 -2.84 3.16 -1.02
N SER A 10 -3.03 1.91 -0.63
CA SER A 10 -2.68 0.70 -1.40
C SER A 10 -3.87 -0.25 -1.45
N LEU A 11 -4.19 -0.75 -2.64
CA LEU A 11 -5.24 -1.74 -2.86
C LEU A 11 -4.58 -3.08 -3.23
N GLY A 12 -4.77 -4.09 -2.40
CA GLY A 12 -4.47 -5.48 -2.76
C GLY A 12 -5.74 -6.22 -3.19
N GLU A 13 -5.65 -7.51 -3.50
CA GLU A 13 -6.75 -8.34 -3.98
C GLU A 13 -7.86 -8.53 -2.95
N ARG A 14 -7.55 -8.44 -1.65
CA ARG A 14 -8.53 -8.66 -0.55
C ARG A 14 -8.47 -7.61 0.57
N PHE A 15 -7.61 -6.61 0.45
CA PHE A 15 -7.47 -5.54 1.44
C PHE A 15 -7.32 -4.17 0.80
N ALA A 16 -7.67 -3.13 1.54
CA ALA A 16 -7.41 -1.74 1.22
C ALA A 16 -6.72 -1.08 2.42
N LEU A 17 -5.47 -0.67 2.24
CA LEU A 17 -4.70 0.06 3.24
C LEU A 17 -4.84 1.55 2.92
N ILE A 18 -5.37 2.37 3.83
CA ILE A 18 -5.71 3.77 3.51
C ILE A 18 -5.56 4.73 4.70
N CYS A 19 -5.08 5.94 4.42
CA CYS A 19 -5.08 7.06 5.36
C CYS A 19 -6.33 7.93 5.17
N LEU A 20 -7.42 7.63 5.87
CA LEU A 20 -8.66 8.42 5.77
C LEU A 20 -8.52 9.83 6.36
N GLU A 21 -7.61 10.02 7.31
CA GLU A 21 -7.24 11.34 7.85
C GLU A 21 -6.64 12.28 6.79
N ALA A 22 -6.08 11.75 5.70
CA ALA A 22 -5.55 12.54 4.60
C ALA A 22 -6.64 13.17 3.72
N LEU A 23 -7.90 12.76 3.89
CA LEU A 23 -9.07 13.36 3.23
C LEU A 23 -9.68 14.39 4.19
N PRO A 24 -9.50 15.72 3.95
CA PRO A 24 -9.89 16.74 4.92
C PRO A 24 -11.41 16.96 4.99
N TYR A 25 -12.12 16.67 3.89
CA TYR A 25 -13.56 16.85 3.80
C TYR A 25 -14.28 15.57 4.28
N PRO A 26 -15.18 15.66 5.27
CA PRO A 26 -15.87 14.48 5.80
C PRO A 26 -16.68 13.71 4.76
N VAL A 27 -17.33 14.42 3.82
CA VAL A 27 -18.12 13.81 2.74
C VAL A 27 -17.24 12.94 1.85
N ASP A 28 -16.11 13.47 1.36
CA ASP A 28 -15.18 12.71 0.53
C ASP A 28 -14.61 11.48 1.27
N ARG A 29 -14.37 11.61 2.58
CA ARG A 29 -13.89 10.50 3.41
C ARG A 29 -14.94 9.38 3.52
N GLU A 30 -16.19 9.75 3.75
CA GLU A 30 -17.32 8.81 3.84
C GLU A 30 -17.55 8.12 2.48
N ASP A 31 -17.56 8.88 1.39
CA ASP A 31 -17.73 8.34 0.03
C ASP A 31 -16.63 7.32 -0.30
N VAL A 32 -15.35 7.65 -0.04
CA VAL A 32 -14.23 6.73 -0.27
C VAL A 32 -14.33 5.49 0.62
N TYR A 33 -14.70 5.64 1.90
CA TYR A 33 -14.89 4.51 2.80
C TYR A 33 -15.97 3.56 2.29
N LEU A 34 -17.13 4.10 1.90
CA LEU A 34 -18.26 3.32 1.39
C LEU A 34 -17.90 2.61 0.08
N GLU A 35 -17.19 3.26 -0.84
CA GLU A 35 -16.72 2.61 -2.07
C GLU A 35 -15.74 1.47 -1.78
N LEU A 36 -14.82 1.65 -0.84
CA LEU A 36 -13.92 0.57 -0.41
C LEU A 36 -14.69 -0.59 0.24
N GLU A 37 -15.66 -0.30 1.09
CA GLU A 37 -16.50 -1.31 1.74
C GLU A 37 -17.30 -2.12 0.70
N ARG A 38 -17.84 -1.46 -0.33
CA ARG A 38 -18.57 -2.10 -1.44
C ARG A 38 -17.71 -3.08 -2.23
N THR A 39 -16.39 -2.92 -2.25
CA THR A 39 -15.48 -3.89 -2.91
C THR A 39 -15.35 -5.21 -2.15
N GLY A 40 -15.80 -5.27 -0.88
CA GLY A 40 -15.60 -6.42 0.00
C GLY A 40 -14.16 -6.58 0.49
N ARG A 41 -13.29 -5.59 0.24
CA ARG A 41 -11.93 -5.56 0.77
C ARG A 41 -11.95 -5.29 2.26
N GLU A 42 -11.05 -5.95 2.98
CA GLU A 42 -10.77 -5.57 4.36
C GLU A 42 -10.12 -4.18 4.40
N ILE A 43 -10.75 -3.22 5.04
CA ILE A 43 -10.21 -1.87 5.21
C ILE A 43 -9.26 -1.87 6.42
N ILE A 44 -7.99 -1.50 6.16
CA ILE A 44 -6.94 -1.35 7.17
C ILE A 44 -6.52 0.12 7.20
N GLU A 45 -6.94 0.84 8.24
CA GLU A 45 -6.64 2.26 8.36
C GLU A 45 -5.22 2.51 8.86
N ILE A 46 -4.56 3.51 8.28
CA ILE A 46 -3.26 4.02 8.69
C ILE A 46 -3.35 5.50 9.10
N GLY A 47 -2.54 5.89 10.08
CA GLY A 47 -2.45 7.30 10.50
C GLY A 47 -1.61 8.14 9.55
N LEU A 48 -1.69 9.47 9.69
CA LEU A 48 -0.84 10.40 8.93
C LEU A 48 0.66 10.16 9.16
N ASP A 49 1.08 9.72 10.35
CA ASP A 49 2.47 9.43 10.66
C ASP A 49 3.00 8.20 9.88
N GLN A 50 2.17 7.17 9.74
CA GLN A 50 2.47 5.98 8.95
C GLN A 50 2.44 6.28 7.45
N MET A 51 1.48 7.11 7.01
CA MET A 51 1.41 7.61 5.63
C MET A 51 2.68 8.36 5.24
N HIS A 52 3.19 9.25 6.11
CA HIS A 52 4.44 9.96 5.90
C HIS A 52 5.70 9.07 5.97
N ARG A 53 5.57 7.85 6.53
CA ARG A 53 6.58 6.78 6.45
C ARG A 53 6.31 5.80 5.31
N TYR A 54 5.57 6.25 4.28
CA TYR A 54 5.31 5.51 3.05
C TYR A 54 4.54 4.19 3.23
N LEU A 55 3.80 4.00 4.32
CA LEU A 55 3.04 2.76 4.52
C LEU A 55 1.95 2.56 3.45
N GLY A 56 1.35 3.64 2.94
CA GLY A 56 0.42 3.58 1.80
C GLY A 56 1.08 3.17 0.47
N ASN A 57 2.42 3.18 0.38
CA ASN A 57 3.20 2.78 -0.79
C ASN A 57 3.52 1.28 -0.82
N LEU A 58 2.85 0.50 0.03
CA LEU A 58 2.86 -0.96 -0.04
C LEU A 58 2.34 -1.43 -1.42
N LEU A 59 2.86 -2.55 -1.93
CA LEU A 59 2.36 -3.20 -3.14
C LEU A 59 2.23 -4.71 -2.93
N GLU A 60 1.10 -5.28 -3.35
CA GLU A 60 0.93 -6.73 -3.41
C GLU A 60 1.43 -7.27 -4.75
N LEU A 61 2.25 -8.33 -4.70
CA LEU A 61 2.70 -9.09 -5.86
C LEU A 61 2.38 -10.58 -5.68
N LYS A 62 1.97 -11.23 -6.77
CA LYS A 62 1.75 -12.68 -6.83
C LYS A 62 2.93 -13.37 -7.50
N ALA A 63 3.39 -14.48 -6.95
CA ALA A 63 4.37 -15.31 -7.65
C ALA A 63 3.75 -15.96 -8.90
N LEU A 64 4.49 -15.98 -10.01
CA LEU A 64 4.04 -16.66 -11.23
C LEU A 64 3.85 -18.16 -10.98
N GLY A 65 2.69 -18.67 -11.36
CA GLY A 65 2.34 -20.10 -11.24
C GLY A 65 2.15 -20.61 -9.81
N LYS A 66 2.06 -19.73 -8.80
CA LYS A 66 1.80 -20.08 -7.40
C LYS A 66 0.75 -19.16 -6.80
N ASP A 67 0.08 -19.61 -5.73
CA ASP A 67 -0.86 -18.76 -4.99
C ASP A 67 -0.20 -17.87 -3.93
N ASP A 68 1.11 -17.98 -3.76
CA ASP A 68 1.88 -17.15 -2.83
C ASP A 68 1.77 -15.66 -3.18
N ARG A 69 1.48 -14.86 -2.15
CA ARG A 69 1.37 -13.39 -2.21
C ARG A 69 2.44 -12.77 -1.34
N PHE A 70 2.98 -11.66 -1.82
CA PHE A 70 4.01 -10.88 -1.14
C PHE A 70 3.58 -9.43 -1.07
N LEU A 71 3.73 -8.84 0.10
CA LEU A 71 3.42 -7.45 0.36
C LEU A 71 4.73 -6.71 0.53
N PHE A 72 5.17 -6.04 -0.52
CA PHE A 72 6.41 -5.27 -0.55
C PHE A 72 6.18 -3.89 0.05
N LEU A 73 7.04 -3.50 1.00
CA LEU A 73 7.01 -2.21 1.69
C LEU A 73 8.43 -1.86 2.15
N SER A 74 8.70 -0.58 2.42
CA SER A 74 10.01 -0.20 2.94
C SER A 74 10.22 -0.64 4.38
N ASP A 75 11.47 -0.69 4.83
CA ASP A 75 11.79 -0.89 6.26
C ASP A 75 11.10 0.18 7.14
N ALA A 76 11.09 1.44 6.72
CA ALA A 76 10.43 2.52 7.44
C ALA A 76 8.92 2.28 7.59
N ALA A 77 8.26 1.86 6.51
CA ALA A 77 6.86 1.48 6.53
C ALA A 77 6.61 0.26 7.44
N TYR A 78 7.44 -0.78 7.33
CA TYR A 78 7.31 -1.99 8.13
C TYR A 78 7.48 -1.75 9.63
N LEU A 79 8.42 -0.90 10.02
CA LEU A 79 8.65 -0.51 11.42
C LEU A 79 7.54 0.39 11.97
N SER A 80 6.79 1.08 11.10
CA SER A 80 5.64 1.90 11.51
C SER A 80 4.38 1.09 11.81
N LEU A 81 4.33 -0.19 11.39
CA LEU A 81 3.15 -1.05 11.57
C LEU A 81 2.86 -1.31 13.06
N ARG A 82 1.61 -1.12 13.45
CA ARG A 82 1.10 -1.63 14.72
C ARG A 82 0.98 -3.16 14.65
N PRO A 83 1.10 -3.89 15.79
CA PRO A 83 0.98 -5.35 15.80
C PRO A 83 -0.29 -5.89 15.14
N GLU A 84 -1.43 -5.25 15.38
CA GLU A 84 -2.72 -5.61 14.78
C GLU A 84 -2.69 -5.47 13.24
N GLN A 85 -2.22 -4.33 12.72
CA GLN A 85 -2.11 -4.12 11.27
C GLN A 85 -1.16 -5.13 10.63
N ARG A 86 -0.04 -5.46 11.29
CA ARG A 86 0.90 -6.47 10.83
C ARG A 86 0.22 -7.83 10.73
N GLN A 87 -0.51 -8.25 11.76
CA GLN A 87 -1.24 -9.51 11.76
C GLN A 87 -2.29 -9.57 10.65
N ARG A 88 -3.06 -8.49 10.47
CA ARG A 88 -4.10 -8.39 9.43
C ARG A 88 -3.48 -8.48 8.02
N LEU A 89 -2.43 -7.71 7.75
CA LEU A 89 -1.71 -7.77 6.47
C LEU A 89 -1.10 -9.15 6.19
N GLN A 90 -0.59 -9.85 7.21
CA GLN A 90 -0.04 -11.20 7.06
C GLN A 90 -1.08 -12.25 6.64
N GLN A 91 -2.39 -11.97 6.79
CA GLN A 91 -3.45 -12.83 6.25
C GLN A 91 -3.62 -12.68 4.73
N HIS A 92 -3.06 -11.62 4.15
CA HIS A 92 -3.13 -11.32 2.72
C HIS A 92 -1.86 -11.71 1.96
N GLY A 93 -0.70 -11.67 2.61
CA GLY A 93 0.56 -12.14 2.03
C GLY A 93 1.75 -12.01 2.97
N GLN A 94 2.89 -12.54 2.54
CA GLN A 94 4.14 -12.39 3.28
C GLN A 94 4.63 -10.94 3.18
N LEU A 95 4.82 -10.27 4.32
CA LEU A 95 5.46 -8.95 4.36
C LEU A 95 6.93 -9.07 3.97
N VAL A 96 7.36 -8.25 3.00
CA VAL A 96 8.74 -8.18 2.51
C VAL A 96 9.27 -6.75 2.68
N PRO A 97 9.95 -6.46 3.81
CA PRO A 97 10.61 -5.18 4.04
C PRO A 97 11.79 -5.01 3.07
N VAL A 98 11.89 -3.83 2.45
CA VAL A 98 12.97 -3.50 1.53
C VAL A 98 13.71 -2.24 2.02
N PRO A 99 15.04 -2.30 2.24
CA PRO A 99 15.81 -1.13 2.64
C PRO A 99 16.00 -0.18 1.46
N VAL A 100 15.25 0.93 1.43
CA VAL A 100 15.32 1.98 0.40
C VAL A 100 15.60 3.39 0.95
N PRO A 101 16.50 3.55 1.95
CA PRO A 101 16.63 4.80 2.72
C PRO A 101 17.03 6.00 1.85
N THR A 102 17.85 5.80 0.83
CA THR A 102 18.27 6.90 -0.08
C THR A 102 17.09 7.40 -0.93
N ILE A 103 16.24 6.49 -1.41
CA ILE A 103 15.07 6.86 -2.24
C ILE A 103 14.05 7.63 -1.40
N GLU A 104 13.82 7.21 -0.16
CA GLU A 104 12.90 7.90 0.75
C GLU A 104 13.43 9.26 1.19
N ALA A 105 14.71 9.34 1.58
CA ALA A 105 15.29 10.57 2.12
C ALA A 105 15.59 11.63 1.05
N VAL A 106 15.95 11.23 -0.18
CA VAL A 106 16.39 12.14 -1.24
C VAL A 106 15.39 12.22 -2.39
N GLY A 107 14.82 11.08 -2.81
CA GLY A 107 13.96 11.00 -3.99
C GLY A 107 12.49 11.28 -3.74
N GLY A 108 12.05 11.26 -2.46
CA GLY A 108 10.64 11.42 -2.12
C GLY A 108 9.77 10.30 -2.70
N GLY A 109 10.26 9.06 -2.69
CA GLY A 109 9.50 7.88 -3.13
C GLY A 109 9.78 6.68 -2.22
N SER A 110 9.07 5.58 -2.42
CA SER A 110 9.32 4.32 -1.71
C SER A 110 9.13 3.12 -2.64
N VAL A 111 8.94 1.93 -2.10
CA VAL A 111 9.05 0.66 -2.82
C VAL A 111 8.17 0.58 -4.07
N ARG A 112 6.87 0.90 -3.96
CA ARG A 112 5.97 0.89 -5.12
C ARG A 112 6.33 1.96 -6.15
N CYS A 113 6.88 3.10 -5.75
CA CYS A 113 7.32 4.14 -6.68
C CYS A 113 8.51 3.70 -7.56
N MET A 114 9.20 2.61 -7.23
CA MET A 114 10.29 2.04 -8.03
C MET A 114 9.82 0.96 -9.01
N LEU A 115 8.53 0.64 -9.03
CA LEU A 115 7.93 -0.41 -9.84
C LEU A 115 6.91 0.18 -10.82
N ALA A 116 6.92 -0.32 -12.05
CA ALA A 116 5.92 0.00 -13.06
C ALA A 116 5.12 -1.27 -13.37
N GLU A 117 3.84 -1.27 -12.98
CA GLU A 117 2.92 -2.36 -13.26
C GLU A 117 2.52 -2.31 -14.74
N ASN A 118 3.17 -3.12 -15.58
CA ASN A 118 2.90 -3.21 -17.01
C ASN A 118 1.97 -4.39 -17.32
N PHE A 119 0.74 -4.10 -17.73
CA PHE A 119 -0.29 -5.08 -18.06
C PHE A 119 -0.49 -5.26 -19.57
N LEU A 120 0.44 -4.76 -20.39
CA LEU A 120 0.39 -4.96 -21.84
C LEU A 120 0.74 -6.41 -22.21
N GLU A 121 0.10 -6.92 -23.26
CA GLU A 121 0.47 -8.21 -23.83
C GLU A 121 1.90 -8.16 -24.38
N PRO A 122 2.69 -9.24 -24.25
CA PRO A 122 3.98 -9.35 -24.91
C PRO A 122 3.80 -9.18 -26.42
N LEU A 123 4.69 -8.41 -27.06
CA LEU A 123 4.73 -8.38 -28.51
C LEU A 123 5.02 -9.79 -29.02
N SER A 124 4.15 -10.32 -29.87
CA SER A 124 4.41 -11.56 -30.60
C SER A 124 5.65 -11.36 -31.47
N GLU A 125 6.66 -12.21 -31.28
CA GLU A 125 7.83 -12.30 -32.18
C GLU A 125 7.45 -12.68 -33.61
#